data_AF-L8M5B2-F1
#
_entry.id   AF-L8M5B2-F1
#
_cell.length_a   1.000
_cell.length_b   1.000
_cell.length_c   1.000
_cell.angle_alpha   90.00
_cell.angle_beta   90.00
_cell.angle_gamma   90.00
#
_symmetry.space_group_name_H-M   'P 1'
#
loop_
_entity.id
_entity.type
_entity.pdbx_description
1 polymer ?
#
loop_
_entity_poly.entity_id
_entity_poly.type
_entity_poly.pdbx_seq_one_letter_code
_entity_poly.pdbx_strand_id
1 'polypeptide(L)'
;MLTIRNLLLLQVRAEKKSLWLICCLIIFFFLNNTSSTSAQITPDTSLPTNSRAILDANGDLITITGGTDTGNNLFHSFQEFSVPDGQTAFFDNSSSIENIFSRVTGSSISNIEGIIRA
;
A
#
# COMPACT_ATOMS: atom_id res chain seq x y z
N MET A 1 -17.97 52.33 -28.26
CA MET A 1 -16.79 52.39 -29.16
C MET A 1 -15.60 51.80 -28.41
N LEU A 2 -15.31 50.51 -28.58
CA LEU A 2 -14.06 49.92 -28.07
C LEU A 2 -12.91 50.46 -28.94
N THR A 3 -11.95 51.14 -28.32
CA THR A 3 -10.73 51.57 -28.99
C THR A 3 -9.80 50.38 -29.25
N ILE A 4 -8.97 50.47 -30.28
CA ILE A 4 -8.01 49.41 -30.69
C ILE A 4 -7.13 48.95 -29.52
N ARG A 5 -6.84 49.84 -28.56
CA ARG A 5 -6.12 49.53 -27.31
C ARG A 5 -6.87 48.55 -26.40
N ASN A 6 -8.19 48.66 -26.27
CA ASN A 6 -8.99 47.71 -25.48
C ASN A 6 -9.09 46.35 -26.15
N LEU A 7 -9.10 46.29 -27.49
CA LEU A 7 -9.11 45.02 -28.23
C LEU A 7 -7.77 44.28 -28.06
N LEU A 8 -6.64 44.99 -28.15
CA LEU A 8 -5.31 44.40 -27.95
C LEU A 8 -5.11 43.86 -26.52
N LEU A 9 -5.56 44.60 -25.51
CA LEU A 9 -5.47 44.18 -24.11
C LEU A 9 -6.34 42.95 -23.80
N LEU A 10 -7.52 42.82 -24.44
CA LEU A 10 -8.37 41.65 -24.32
C LEU A 10 -7.73 40.41 -24.96
N GLN A 11 -7.07 40.57 -26.10
CA GLN A 11 -6.37 39.47 -26.78
C GLN A 11 -5.17 38.95 -25.96
N VAL A 12 -4.36 39.85 -25.39
CA VAL A 12 -3.26 39.48 -24.45
C VAL A 12 -3.80 38.82 -23.17
N ARG A 13 -4.97 39.25 -22.68
CA ARG A 13 -5.59 38.65 -21.48
C ARG A 13 -6.17 37.26 -21.76
N ALA A 14 -6.66 37.00 -22.98
CA ALA A 14 -7.16 35.69 -23.39
C ALA A 14 -6.03 34.66 -23.53
N GLU A 15 -4.90 35.05 -24.15
CA GLU A 15 -3.68 34.24 -24.26
C GLU A 15 -3.16 33.79 -22.88
N LYS A 16 -3.08 34.70 -21.91
CA LYS A 16 -2.63 34.40 -20.54
C LYS A 16 -3.55 33.45 -19.77
N LYS A 17 -4.88 33.54 -20.01
CA LYS A 17 -5.86 32.63 -19.40
C LYS A 17 -5.76 31.23 -20.00
N SER A 18 -5.57 31.14 -21.32
CA SER A 18 -5.31 29.88 -22.02
C SER A 18 -4.05 29.20 -21.49
N LEU A 19 -2.97 29.98 -21.33
CA LEU A 19 -1.70 29.49 -20.77
C LEU A 19 -1.86 29.01 -19.32
N TRP A 20 -2.62 29.73 -18.49
CA TRP A 20 -2.89 29.32 -17.10
C TRP A 20 -3.71 28.03 -17.01
N LEU A 21 -4.71 27.85 -17.88
CA LEU A 21 -5.52 26.63 -17.96
C LEU A 21 -4.69 25.42 -18.40
N ILE A 22 -3.79 25.61 -19.38
CA ILE A 22 -2.87 24.57 -19.85
C ILE A 22 -1.92 24.15 -18.71
N CYS A 23 -1.37 25.10 -17.95
CA CYS A 23 -0.55 24.79 -16.78
C CYS A 23 -1.32 23.98 -15.72
N CYS A 24 -2.58 24.34 -15.43
CA CYS A 24 -3.41 23.59 -14.48
C CYS A 24 -3.68 22.14 -14.94
N LEU A 25 -3.93 21.95 -16.24
CA LEU A 25 -4.11 20.62 -16.84
C LEU A 25 -2.85 19.76 -16.78
N ILE A 26 -1.69 20.37 -17.03
CA ILE A 26 -0.39 19.69 -16.92
C ILE A 26 -0.11 19.27 -15.47
N ILE A 27 -0.36 20.16 -14.50
CA ILE A 27 -0.20 19.85 -13.07
C ILE A 27 -1.14 18.71 -12.64
N PHE A 28 -2.40 18.74 -13.09
CA PHE A 28 -3.37 17.67 -12.80
C PHE A 28 -2.96 16.32 -13.40
N PHE A 29 -2.34 16.31 -14.58
CA PHE A 29 -1.81 15.09 -15.20
C PHE A 29 -0.67 14.47 -14.40
N PHE A 30 0.21 15.27 -13.80
CA PHE A 30 1.32 14.76 -12.99
C PHE A 30 0.91 14.25 -11.58
N LEU A 31 -0.24 14.70 -11.05
CA LEU A 31 -0.74 14.33 -9.72
C LEU A 31 -1.37 12.92 -9.62
N ASN A 32 -1.48 12.17 -10.71
CA ASN A 32 -2.17 10.87 -10.74
C ASN A 32 -1.25 9.63 -10.66
N ASN A 33 0.03 9.80 -10.28
CA ASN A 33 0.95 8.68 -10.16
C ASN A 33 0.97 8.15 -8.71
N THR A 34 -0.08 7.44 -8.30
CA THR A 34 -0.02 6.62 -7.09
C THR A 34 0.54 5.25 -7.46
N SER A 35 1.82 5.02 -7.18
CA SER A 35 2.43 3.70 -7.32
C SER A 35 1.95 2.81 -6.17
N SER A 36 1.12 1.82 -6.47
CA SER A 36 0.83 0.75 -5.52
C SER A 36 2.08 -0.10 -5.34
N THR A 37 2.68 -0.08 -4.14
CA THR A 37 3.74 -1.04 -3.80
C THR A 37 3.12 -2.41 -3.58
N SER A 38 3.74 -3.46 -4.12
CA SER A 38 3.34 -4.84 -3.82
C SER A 38 3.75 -5.16 -2.39
N ALA A 39 2.83 -5.65 -1.58
CA ALA A 39 3.15 -6.09 -0.23
C ALA A 39 4.03 -7.35 -0.29
N GLN A 40 5.09 -7.39 0.54
CA GLN A 40 6.01 -8.54 0.64
C GLN A 40 5.39 -9.72 1.41
N ILE A 41 4.28 -9.46 2.12
CA ILE A 41 3.47 -10.46 2.81
C ILE A 41 2.05 -10.37 2.25
N THR A 42 1.64 -11.41 1.54
CA THR A 42 0.32 -11.49 0.90
C THR A 42 -0.42 -12.72 1.44
N PRO A 43 -1.51 -12.56 2.21
CA PRO A 43 -2.35 -13.67 2.64
C PRO A 43 -2.94 -14.44 1.46
N ASP A 44 -3.13 -15.75 1.62
CA ASP A 44 -4.00 -16.50 0.72
C ASP A 44 -5.42 -16.62 1.32
N THR A 45 -6.32 -17.25 0.56
CA THR A 45 -7.74 -17.39 0.93
C THR A 45 -8.13 -18.83 1.26
N SER A 46 -7.17 -19.67 1.67
CA SER A 46 -7.38 -21.12 1.84
C SER A 46 -7.86 -21.53 3.24
N LEU A 47 -7.91 -20.60 4.20
CA LEU A 47 -8.34 -20.86 5.57
C LEU A 47 -9.82 -20.47 5.80
N PRO A 48 -10.51 -21.10 6.77
CA PRO A 48 -11.85 -20.69 7.18
C PRO A 48 -11.91 -19.21 7.60
N THR A 49 -10.96 -18.80 8.43
CA THR A 49 -10.68 -17.40 8.76
C THR A 49 -9.31 -17.05 8.22
N ASN A 50 -9.29 -16.20 7.20
CA ASN A 50 -8.05 -15.87 6.48
C ASN A 50 -7.15 -14.92 7.27
N SER A 51 -5.87 -14.93 6.89
CA SER A 51 -4.88 -14.02 7.44
C SER A 51 -5.04 -12.63 6.85
N ARG A 52 -4.61 -11.61 7.59
CA ARG A 52 -4.58 -10.22 7.14
C ARG A 52 -3.20 -9.65 7.46
N ALA A 53 -2.59 -8.96 6.51
CA ALA A 53 -1.32 -8.26 6.71
C ALA A 53 -1.53 -6.79 6.38
N ILE A 54 -1.14 -5.91 7.31
CA ILE A 54 -1.31 -4.46 7.18
C ILE A 54 0.04 -3.81 7.44
N LEU A 55 0.56 -3.14 6.41
CA LEU A 55 1.77 -2.32 6.52
C LEU A 55 1.43 -0.98 7.17
N ASP A 56 2.26 -0.52 8.10
CA ASP A 56 2.11 0.77 8.74
C ASP A 56 2.50 1.93 7.80
N ALA A 57 2.29 3.16 8.26
CA ALA A 57 2.58 4.35 7.46
C ALA A 57 4.08 4.58 7.21
N ASN A 58 4.94 4.06 8.09
CA ASN A 58 6.39 4.19 7.95
C ASN A 58 6.97 3.15 7.00
N GLY A 59 6.27 2.02 6.79
CA GLY A 59 6.72 0.94 5.91
C GLY A 59 7.63 -0.08 6.61
N ASP A 60 7.78 0.02 7.93
CA ASP A 60 8.72 -0.78 8.71
C ASP A 60 8.01 -1.86 9.54
N LEU A 61 6.69 -1.73 9.76
CA LEU A 61 5.91 -2.67 10.55
C LEU A 61 4.75 -3.26 9.75
N ILE A 62 4.76 -4.58 9.61
CA ILE A 62 3.65 -5.36 9.07
C ILE A 62 2.94 -6.06 10.22
N THR A 63 1.73 -5.61 10.54
CA THR A 63 0.89 -6.27 11.54
C THR A 63 0.04 -7.35 10.88
N ILE A 64 0.21 -8.58 11.35
CA ILE A 64 -0.48 -9.78 10.89
C ILE A 64 -1.57 -10.13 11.90
N THR A 65 -2.81 -10.21 11.43
CA THR A 65 -4.01 -10.51 12.23
C THR A 65 -4.88 -11.55 11.53
N GLY A 66 -5.98 -11.96 12.18
CA GLY A 66 -6.90 -12.97 11.66
C GLY A 66 -6.28 -14.36 11.79
N GLY A 67 -6.41 -15.19 10.76
CA GLY A 67 -6.02 -16.59 10.83
C GLY A 67 -7.09 -17.46 11.49
N THR A 68 -6.90 -18.76 11.42
CA THR A 68 -7.84 -19.76 11.98
C THR A 68 -7.26 -20.35 13.24
N ASP A 69 -7.98 -20.27 14.34
CA ASP A 69 -7.61 -20.82 15.62
C ASP A 69 -8.16 -22.25 15.80
N THR A 70 -7.41 -23.09 16.50
CA THR A 70 -7.87 -24.41 16.95
C THR A 70 -7.20 -24.73 18.28
N GLY A 71 -7.94 -24.52 19.37
CA GLY A 71 -7.39 -24.57 20.72
C GLY A 71 -6.36 -23.46 20.93
N ASN A 72 -5.17 -23.81 21.41
CA ASN A 72 -4.06 -22.87 21.65
C ASN A 72 -3.15 -22.68 20.41
N ASN A 73 -3.60 -23.12 19.23
CA ASN A 73 -2.85 -22.99 17.99
C ASN A 73 -3.54 -22.00 17.05
N LEU A 74 -2.77 -21.11 16.43
CA LEU A 74 -3.23 -20.17 15.41
C LEU A 74 -2.57 -20.47 14.07
N PHE A 75 -3.37 -20.64 13.03
CA PHE A 75 -2.93 -20.95 11.68
C PHE A 75 -3.06 -19.74 10.77
N HIS A 76 -1.96 -19.39 10.10
CA HIS A 76 -1.89 -18.40 9.04
C HIS A 76 -1.47 -19.05 7.72
N SER A 77 -1.98 -18.51 6.61
CA SER A 77 -1.65 -18.99 5.26
C SER A 77 -1.45 -17.80 4.35
N PHE A 78 -0.32 -17.80 3.65
CA PHE A 78 0.16 -16.71 2.81
C PHE A 78 0.46 -17.24 1.41
N GLN A 79 0.14 -16.45 0.40
CA GLN A 79 0.66 -16.69 -0.95
C GLN A 79 2.14 -16.32 -1.02
N GLU A 80 2.53 -15.20 -0.43
CA GLU A 80 3.92 -14.74 -0.35
C GLU A 80 4.24 -14.27 1.06
N PHE A 81 5.44 -14.58 1.55
CA PHE A 81 5.89 -14.17 2.86
C PHE A 81 7.40 -13.89 2.82
N SER A 82 7.76 -12.62 2.71
CA SER A 82 9.13 -12.13 2.89
C SER A 82 9.14 -10.98 3.89
N VAL A 83 10.23 -10.87 4.65
CA VAL A 83 10.46 -9.80 5.63
C VAL A 83 11.81 -9.18 5.30
N PRO A 84 11.85 -8.10 4.50
CA PRO A 84 13.10 -7.42 4.16
C PRO A 84 13.79 -6.83 5.39
N ASP A 85 15.09 -6.50 5.24
CA ASP A 85 15.83 -5.76 6.26
C ASP A 85 15.13 -4.44 6.62
N GLY A 86 15.20 -4.05 7.88
CA GLY A 86 14.49 -2.89 8.43
C GLY A 86 12.98 -3.12 8.67
N GLN A 87 12.37 -4.18 8.15
CA GLN A 87 10.96 -4.49 8.41
C GLN A 87 10.77 -5.47 9.56
N THR A 88 9.61 -5.38 10.20
CA THR A 88 9.14 -6.32 11.21
C THR A 88 7.78 -6.90 10.83
N ALA A 89 7.69 -8.22 10.77
CA ALA A 89 6.42 -8.94 10.76
C ALA A 89 5.98 -9.23 12.20
N PHE A 90 4.87 -8.65 12.62
CA PHE A 90 4.30 -8.84 13.95
C PHE A 90 3.00 -9.62 13.88
N PHE A 91 2.97 -10.80 14.47
CA PHE A 91 1.75 -11.56 14.67
C PHE A 91 1.03 -11.04 15.91
N ASP A 92 -0.05 -10.30 15.70
CA ASP A 92 -0.89 -9.79 16.79
C ASP A 92 -1.92 -10.86 17.17
N ASN A 93 -1.56 -11.68 18.16
CA ASN A 93 -2.36 -12.80 18.64
C ASN A 93 -2.90 -12.61 20.07
N SER A 94 -3.93 -13.38 20.41
CA SER A 94 -4.42 -13.47 21.79
C SER A 94 -3.39 -14.14 22.70
N SER A 95 -3.35 -13.71 23.97
CA SER A 95 -2.55 -14.35 25.05
C SER A 95 -2.84 -15.84 25.30
N SER A 96 -3.97 -16.35 24.80
CA SER A 96 -4.33 -17.76 24.87
C SER A 96 -3.67 -18.64 23.79
N ILE A 97 -3.05 -18.04 22.78
CA ILE A 97 -2.35 -18.77 21.71
C ILE A 97 -0.93 -19.08 22.17
N GLU A 98 -0.57 -20.35 22.12
CA GLU A 98 0.77 -20.86 22.45
C GLU A 98 1.63 -21.07 21.20
N ASN A 99 1.00 -21.46 20.08
CA ASN A 99 1.73 -21.76 18.84
C ASN A 99 1.10 -21.03 17.66
N ILE A 100 1.95 -20.48 16.80
CA ILE A 100 1.57 -19.87 15.53
C ILE A 100 2.20 -20.69 14.40
N PHE A 101 1.36 -21.19 13.50
CA PHE A 101 1.78 -21.94 12.32
C PHE A 101 1.52 -21.10 11.08
N SER A 102 2.57 -20.83 10.32
CA SER A 102 2.46 -20.10 9.06
C SER A 102 2.82 -21.01 7.89
N ARG A 103 1.99 -21.03 6.85
CA ARG A 103 2.24 -21.72 5.58
C ARG A 103 2.37 -20.71 4.44
N VAL A 104 3.32 -20.95 3.54
CA VAL A 104 3.43 -20.25 2.25
C VAL A 104 2.96 -21.18 1.13
N THR A 105 2.01 -20.73 0.32
CA THR A 105 1.37 -21.51 -0.77
C THR A 105 1.82 -21.09 -2.16
N GLY A 106 2.39 -19.89 -2.31
CA GLY A 106 2.99 -19.45 -3.57
C GLY A 106 4.35 -20.09 -3.83
N SER A 107 4.86 -19.86 -5.04
CA SER A 107 6.15 -20.37 -5.50
C SER A 107 7.32 -19.44 -5.18
N SER A 108 7.04 -18.21 -4.75
CA SER A 108 8.04 -17.20 -4.45
C SER A 108 8.82 -17.59 -3.19
N ILE A 109 10.15 -17.49 -3.26
CA ILE A 109 11.02 -17.79 -2.12
C ILE A 109 10.79 -16.75 -1.02
N SER A 110 10.70 -17.22 0.23
CA SER A 110 10.68 -16.37 1.42
C SER A 110 12.09 -15.88 1.75
N ASN A 111 12.34 -14.58 1.63
CA ASN A 111 13.56 -13.95 2.11
C ASN A 111 13.28 -13.25 3.44
N ILE A 112 14.01 -13.64 4.50
CA ILE A 112 13.77 -13.19 5.86
C ILE A 112 15.06 -12.55 6.38
N GLU A 113 15.18 -11.25 6.12
CA GLU A 113 16.31 -10.43 6.55
C GLU A 113 15.93 -9.49 7.71
N GLY A 114 14.63 -9.29 7.94
CA GLY A 114 14.09 -8.48 9.02
C GLY A 114 13.68 -9.27 10.26
N ILE A 115 12.77 -8.70 11.06
CA ILE A 115 12.37 -9.23 12.37
C ILE A 115 11.01 -9.93 12.27
N ILE A 116 10.88 -11.09 12.92
CA ILE A 116 9.59 -11.75 13.17
C ILE A 116 9.33 -11.74 14.67
N ARG A 117 8.15 -11.27 15.09
CA ARG A 117 7.71 -11.24 16.49
C ARG A 117 6.24 -11.66 16.63
N ALA A 118 5.90 -12.17 17.80
CA ALA A 118 4.54 -12.52 18.24
C ALA A 118 4.42 -12.17 19.72
#